data_AF-A0A3Q4GWC6-F1
#
_entry.id   AF-A0A3Q4GWC6-F1
#
_cell.length_a   1.000
_cell.length_b   1.000
_cell.length_c   1.000
_cell.angle_alpha   90.00
_cell.angle_beta   90.00
_cell.angle_gamma   90.00
#
_symmetry.space_group_name_H-M   'P 1'
#
loop_
_entity.id
_entity.type
_entity.pdbx_description
1 polymer ?
#
loop_
_entity_poly.entity_id
_entity_poly.type
_entity_poly.pdbx_seq_one_letter_code
_entity_poly.pdbx_strand_id
1 'polypeptide(L)'
;LNTKHCKPLNKQKVYTNTFIRATTGLVKPICDRAGEPYGEMTKSTKPFDIVVCKLKGGRPGHCDYRGNSYTRKIAIKCEQGLPVHFDRDIVNFE
;
A
#
# COMPACT_ATOMS: atom_id res chain seq x y z
N LEU A 1 -4.14 -6.39 -14.55
CA LEU A 1 -3.17 -5.52 -13.83
C LEU A 1 -1.71 -5.95 -14.12
N ASN A 2 -1.43 -6.60 -15.25
CA ASN A 2 -0.32 -7.57 -15.28
C ASN A 2 0.97 -7.01 -15.87
N THR A 3 0.88 -6.05 -16.80
CA THR A 3 2.06 -5.38 -17.38
C THR A 3 1.85 -3.87 -17.30
N LYS A 4 2.76 -3.17 -16.63
CA LYS A 4 2.75 -1.70 -16.50
C LYS A 4 4.04 -1.15 -17.12
N HIS A 5 3.94 0.01 -17.76
CA HIS A 5 5.12 0.74 -18.21
C HIS A 5 5.87 1.21 -16.95
N CYS A 6 7.07 0.66 -16.76
CA CYS A 6 7.91 0.97 -15.62
C CYS A 6 9.03 1.91 -16.05
N LYS A 7 9.45 2.79 -15.13
CA LYS A 7 10.65 3.61 -15.33
C LYS A 7 11.87 2.70 -15.57
N PRO A 8 12.86 3.17 -16.35
CA PRO A 8 14.05 2.38 -16.69
C PRO A 8 14.78 1.88 -15.44
N LEU A 9 15.44 0.73 -15.59
CA LEU A 9 16.05 -0.11 -14.55
C LEU A 9 17.16 0.57 -13.70
N ASN A 10 17.48 1.84 -13.98
CA ASN A 10 18.46 2.62 -13.22
C ASN A 10 17.86 3.38 -12.02
N LYS A 11 16.53 3.38 -11.86
CA LYS A 11 15.85 3.87 -10.66
C LYS A 11 15.34 2.71 -9.83
N GLN A 12 15.38 2.89 -8.50
CA GLN A 12 15.11 1.88 -7.49
C GLN A 12 13.89 1.01 -7.84
N LYS A 13 14.15 -0.29 -7.97
CA LYS A 13 13.19 -1.31 -8.35
C LYS A 13 12.21 -1.52 -7.19
N VAL A 14 10.95 -1.13 -7.36
CA VAL A 14 9.93 -1.41 -6.34
C VAL A 14 9.46 -2.85 -6.48
N TYR A 15 9.90 -3.70 -5.55
CA TYR A 15 9.59 -5.14 -5.53
C TYR A 15 8.13 -5.45 -5.20
N THR A 16 7.48 -4.60 -4.39
CA THR A 16 6.07 -4.75 -4.02
C THR A 16 5.41 -3.38 -3.96
N ASN A 17 4.24 -3.23 -4.60
CA ASN A 17 3.36 -2.07 -4.42
C ASN A 17 2.00 -2.55 -3.92
N THR A 18 1.39 -1.80 -3.01
CA THR A 18 0.04 -2.08 -2.53
C THR A 18 -0.88 -0.94 -2.92
N PHE A 19 -2.00 -1.26 -3.58
CA PHE A 19 -3.04 -0.30 -3.91
C PHE A 19 -4.21 -0.49 -2.96
N ILE A 20 -4.60 0.58 -2.26
CA ILE A 20 -5.81 0.59 -1.45
C ILE A 20 -6.98 0.93 -2.37
N ARG A 21 -7.95 0.03 -2.51
CA ARG A 21 -9.14 0.23 -3.33
C ARG A 21 -10.21 1.01 -2.55
N ALA A 22 -9.86 2.24 -2.18
CA ALA A 22 -10.75 3.16 -1.48
C ALA A 22 -10.49 4.59 -1.95
N THR A 23 -11.47 5.46 -1.70
CA THR A 23 -11.30 6.90 -1.94
C THR A 23 -10.40 7.50 -0.86
N THR A 24 -9.76 8.63 -1.18
CA THR A 24 -8.94 9.37 -0.22
C THR A 24 -9.74 9.81 1.01
N GLY A 25 -11.05 10.07 0.86
CA GLY A 25 -11.96 10.37 1.97
C GLY A 25 -12.12 9.23 2.98
N LEU A 26 -11.83 7.99 2.60
CA LEU A 26 -11.83 6.83 3.51
C LEU A 26 -10.44 6.56 4.10
N VAL A 27 -9.37 6.92 3.38
CA VAL A 27 -7.98 6.68 3.84
C VAL A 27 -7.50 7.80 4.76
N LYS A 28 -7.78 9.08 4.44
CA LYS A 28 -7.33 10.23 5.23
C LYS A 28 -7.76 10.17 6.70
N PRO A 29 -8.99 9.75 7.06
CA PRO A 29 -9.39 9.64 8.47
C PRO A 29 -8.58 8.67 9.30
N ILE A 30 -7.78 7.77 8.70
CA ILE A 30 -6.87 6.90 9.46
C ILE A 30 -5.85 7.75 10.23
N CYS A 31 -5.44 8.90 9.71
CA CYS A 31 -4.52 9.83 10.38
C CYS A 31 -5.17 10.69 11.49
N ASP A 32 -6.40 10.35 11.87
CA ASP A 32 -7.20 11.03 12.87
C ASP A 32 -8.11 9.99 13.56
N ARG A 33 -9.43 10.11 13.43
CA ARG A 33 -10.42 9.29 14.16
C ARG A 33 -10.56 7.82 13.75
N ALA A 34 -9.97 7.38 12.63
CA ALA A 34 -10.14 6.02 12.10
C ALA A 34 -8.86 5.19 12.15
N GLY A 35 -7.85 5.64 12.90
CA GLY A 35 -6.63 4.91 13.15
C GLY A 35 -6.28 4.82 14.62
N GLU A 36 -5.37 3.91 14.94
CA GLU A 36 -4.82 3.67 16.27
C GLU A 36 -3.29 3.67 16.21
N PRO A 37 -2.57 4.11 17.26
CA PRO A 37 -1.11 4.11 17.29
C PRO A 37 -0.53 2.72 16.99
N TYR A 38 0.51 2.67 16.17
CA TYR A 38 1.17 1.43 15.77
C TYR A 38 2.67 1.67 15.55
N GLY A 39 3.42 1.79 16.67
CA GLY A 39 4.81 2.23 16.64
C GLY A 39 4.89 3.67 16.10
N GLU A 40 5.77 3.89 15.11
CA GLU A 40 5.88 5.18 14.40
C GLU A 40 4.81 5.38 13.32
N MET A 41 3.93 4.38 13.14
CA MET A 41 2.86 4.38 12.14
C MET A 41 1.49 4.48 12.82
N THR A 42 0.44 4.55 12.00
CA THR A 42 -0.95 4.51 12.40
C THR A 42 -1.64 3.33 11.72
N LYS A 43 -2.21 2.42 12.52
CA LYS A 43 -2.95 1.24 12.07
C LYS A 43 -4.40 1.61 11.83
N SER A 44 -5.00 1.18 10.73
CA SER A 44 -6.43 1.39 10.48
C SER A 44 -7.28 0.53 11.43
N THR A 45 -8.35 1.11 11.98
CA THR A 45 -9.26 0.36 12.86
C THR A 45 -10.16 -0.61 12.09
N LYS A 46 -10.43 -0.32 10.82
CA LYS A 46 -11.19 -1.18 9.90
C LYS A 46 -10.30 -1.70 8.75
N PRO A 47 -10.59 -2.88 8.20
CA PRO A 47 -9.86 -3.40 7.05
C PRO A 47 -10.26 -2.68 5.76
N PHE A 48 -9.36 -2.69 4.79
CA PHE A 48 -9.53 -2.16 3.44
C PHE A 48 -9.38 -3.27 2.41
N ASP A 49 -10.08 -3.15 1.28
CA ASP A 49 -9.77 -3.91 0.07
C ASP A 49 -8.46 -3.37 -0.50
N ILE A 50 -7.46 -4.25 -0.62
CA ILE A 50 -6.14 -3.92 -1.12
C ILE A 50 -5.73 -4.87 -2.24
N VAL A 51 -4.89 -4.37 -3.15
CA VAL A 51 -4.23 -5.18 -4.18
C VAL A 51 -2.73 -5.09 -3.99
N VAL A 52 -2.12 -6.20 -3.59
CA VAL A 52 -0.67 -6.33 -3.44
C VAL A 52 -0.08 -6.85 -4.74
N CYS A 53 0.70 -6.00 -5.41
CA CYS A 53 1.39 -6.26 -6.66
C CYS A 53 2.86 -6.54 -6.40
N LYS A 54 3.27 -7.81 -6.51
CA LYS A 54 4.68 -8.23 -6.39
C LYS A 54 5.31 -8.36 -7.76
N LEU A 55 6.52 -7.83 -7.93
CA LEU A 55 7.27 -7.94 -9.17
C LEU A 55 7.61 -9.42 -9.43
N LYS A 56 7.22 -9.92 -10.60
CA LYS A 56 7.57 -11.26 -11.08
C LYS A 56 8.85 -11.23 -11.91
N GLY A 57 9.05 -10.16 -12.67
CA GLY A 57 10.15 -10.00 -13.61
C GLY A 57 9.93 -8.77 -14.49
N GLY A 58 10.75 -8.61 -15.52
CA GLY A 58 10.56 -7.53 -16.47
C GLY A 58 11.73 -7.40 -17.44
N ARG A 59 11.50 -6.62 -18.49
CA ARG A 59 12.50 -6.18 -19.48
C ARG A 59 12.62 -4.65 -19.44
N PRO A 60 13.65 -4.03 -20.02
CA PRO A 60 13.73 -2.56 -20.06
C PRO A 60 12.42 -1.94 -20.56
N GLY A 61 11.84 -1.03 -19.76
CA GLY A 61 10.55 -0.37 -20.06
C GLY A 61 9.27 -1.14 -19.67
N HIS A 62 9.36 -2.41 -19.27
CA HIS A 62 8.19 -3.22 -18.90
C HIS A 62 8.44 -4.03 -17.62
N CYS A 63 7.57 -3.86 -16.62
CA CYS A 63 7.52 -4.76 -15.47
C CYS A 63 6.28 -5.64 -15.54
N ASP A 64 6.48 -6.91 -15.19
CA ASP A 64 5.39 -7.84 -14.94
C ASP A 64 5.18 -8.01 -13.44
N TYR A 65 3.95 -7.75 -13.01
CA TYR A 65 3.54 -7.85 -11.61
C TYR A 65 2.50 -8.94 -11.44
N ARG A 66 2.61 -9.70 -10.35
CA ARG A 66 1.55 -10.58 -9.86
C ARG A 66 0.75 -9.84 -8.78
N GLY A 67 -0.49 -9.48 -9.11
CA GLY A 67 -1.44 -8.89 -8.19
C GLY A 67 -2.23 -9.96 -7.43
N ASN A 68 -2.41 -9.77 -6.13
CA ASN A 68 -3.37 -10.54 -5.33
C ASN A 68 -4.21 -9.57 -4.50
N SER A 69 -5.50 -9.84 -4.37
CA SER A 69 -6.43 -9.01 -3.59
C SER A 69 -6.62 -9.58 -2.19
N TYR A 70 -6.73 -8.69 -1.20
CA TYR A 70 -6.96 -9.05 0.19
C TYR A 70 -7.85 -8.01 0.88
N THR A 71 -8.50 -8.41 1.97
CA THR A 71 -9.18 -7.50 2.89
C THR A 71 -8.40 -7.47 4.20
N ARG A 72 -7.64 -6.40 4.46
CA ARG A 72 -6.70 -6.33 5.60
C ARG A 72 -6.69 -4.94 6.22
N LYS A 73 -6.37 -4.87 7.51
CA LYS A 73 -5.97 -3.59 8.14
C LYS A 73 -4.65 -3.13 7.53
N ILE A 74 -4.42 -1.82 7.50
CA ILE A 74 -3.21 -1.23 6.92
C ILE A 74 -2.51 -0.35 7.95
N ALA A 75 -1.18 -0.28 7.86
CA ALA A 75 -0.36 0.66 8.60
C ALA A 75 0.18 1.73 7.65
N ILE A 76 0.02 2.99 8.04
CA ILE A 76 0.46 4.16 7.27
C ILE A 76 1.21 5.14 8.16
N LYS A 77 2.11 5.93 7.59
CA LYS A 77 2.67 7.10 8.26
C LYS A 77 1.75 8.30 8.04
N CYS A 78 1.53 9.06 9.09
CA CYS A 78 0.75 10.28 9.07
C CYS A 78 1.63 11.48 9.43
N GLU A 79 1.57 12.55 8.64
CA GLU A 79 2.22 13.82 8.93
C GLU A 79 1.18 14.93 8.75
N GLN A 80 1.04 15.81 9.75
CA GLN A 80 0.05 16.90 9.73
C GLN A 80 -1.38 16.45 9.39
N GLY A 81 -1.79 15.26 9.87
CA GLY A 81 -3.12 14.69 9.62
C GLY A 81 -3.33 14.13 8.21
N LEU A 82 -2.25 13.95 7.42
CA LEU A 82 -2.31 13.40 6.06
C LEU A 82 -1.48 12.12 5.94
N PRO A 83 -1.95 11.12 5.17
CA PRO A 83 -1.18 9.92 4.88
C PRO A 83 -0.02 10.24 3.94
N VAL A 84 1.21 9.95 4.35
CA VAL A 84 2.43 10.24 3.55
C VAL A 84 3.21 8.99 3.14
N HIS A 85 2.99 7.85 3.81
CA HIS A 85 3.66 6.60 3.50
C HIS A 85 2.76 5.41 3.81
N PHE A 86 2.78 4.38 2.95
CA PHE A 86 2.21 3.07 3.24
C PHE A 86 3.34 2.16 3.71
N ASP A 87 3.22 1.63 4.93
CA ASP A 87 4.22 0.74 5.52
C ASP A 87 3.92 -0.72 5.11
N ARG A 88 2.79 -1.26 5.59
CA ARG A 88 2.38 -2.65 5.32
C ARG A 88 0.89 -2.90 5.55
N ASP A 89 0.40 -3.99 4.99
CA ASP A 89 -0.84 -4.61 5.42
C ASP A 89 -0.61 -5.54 6.62
N ILE A 90 -1.62 -5.68 7.47
CA ILE A 90 -1.54 -6.46 8.71
C ILE A 90 -2.27 -7.78 8.49
N VAL A 91 -1.48 -8.85 8.48
CA VAL A 91 -1.91 -10.18 8.03
C VAL A 91 -2.59 -10.99 9.15
N ASN A 92 -2.31 -10.66 10.41
CA ASN A 92 -2.90 -11.30 11.59
C ASN A 92 -3.61 -10.26 12.47
N PHE A 93 -4.82 -10.59 12.93
CA PHE A 93 -5.61 -9.76 13.84
C PHE A 93 -5.14 -10.01 15.28
N GLU A 94 -4.06 -9.36 15.68
CA GLU A 94 -3.83 -9.04 17.11
C GLU A 94 -4.38 -7.64 17.41
#